data_AF-A0A328EUR2-F1
#
_entry.id   AF-A0A328EUR2-F1
#
_cell.length_a   1.000
_cell.length_b   1.000
_cell.length_c   1.000
_cell.angle_alpha   90.00
_cell.angle_beta   90.00
_cell.angle_gamma   90.00
#
_symmetry.space_group_name_H-M   'P 1'
#
loop_
_entity.id
_entity.type
_entity.pdbx_description
1 polymer ?
#
loop_
_entity_poly.entity_id
_entity_poly.type
_entity_poly.pdbx_seq_one_letter_code
_entity_poly.pdbx_strand_id
1 'polypeptide(L)'
;MESRKLSRFIIIVAIISLAASALLYLLHYYIFQDSHHIFIYMLGDLAFIPLEVFLVVVVIERILTSREKHAISQKMNMVVGSFYSELGNALLGKILGSFDDPEQIDSHMGVNKNWSSPEFKQALVYSSHFNHTPNPGKLDLQHLKNLLAAKRSFMLTLLENPNLLEKDDFTDLLWASFHLGEELDARPSLENLPETDKAHLANDVKRMYALLLNQWIKYLIHLKSQYPHLYSLVLRTHPFQANPNAIIKE
;
A
#
# COMPACT_ATOMS: atom_id res chain seq x y z
N MET A 1 5.54 -20.88 -24.83
CA MET A 1 4.75 -22.07 -25.22
C MET A 1 3.25 -21.89 -24.94
N GLU A 2 2.87 -21.20 -23.86
CA GLU A 2 1.47 -20.87 -23.53
C GLU A 2 0.79 -19.89 -24.50
N SER A 3 1.49 -18.85 -24.97
CA SER A 3 0.92 -17.89 -25.93
C SER A 3 0.47 -18.53 -27.25
N ARG A 4 1.21 -19.53 -27.75
CA ARG A 4 0.86 -20.31 -28.95
C ARG A 4 -0.35 -21.22 -28.73
N LYS A 5 -0.56 -21.72 -27.51
CA LYS A 5 -1.74 -22.54 -27.17
C LYS A 5 -3.00 -21.66 -27.07
N LEU A 6 -2.89 -20.48 -26.46
CA LEU A 6 -3.98 -19.51 -26.36
C LEU A 6 -4.43 -19.01 -27.73
N SER A 7 -3.49 -18.67 -28.61
CA SER A 7 -3.80 -18.24 -29.98
C SER A 7 -4.52 -19.33 -30.78
N ARG A 8 -4.07 -20.60 -30.70
CA ARG A 8 -4.76 -21.72 -31.36
C ARG A 8 -6.17 -21.94 -30.82
N PHE A 9 -6.37 -21.83 -29.50
CA PHE A 9 -7.68 -21.94 -28.88
C PHE A 9 -8.64 -20.87 -29.39
N ILE A 10 -8.21 -19.60 -29.42
CA ILE A 10 -9.02 -18.47 -29.92
C ILE A 10 -9.44 -18.72 -31.38
N ILE A 11 -8.50 -19.17 -32.22
CA ILE A 11 -8.80 -19.45 -33.64
C ILE A 11 -9.84 -20.58 -33.78
N ILE A 12 -9.69 -21.67 -33.02
CA ILE A 12 -10.64 -22.79 -33.07
C ILE A 12 -12.03 -22.34 -32.63
N VAL A 13 -12.14 -21.59 -31.52
CA VAL A 13 -13.41 -21.05 -31.04
C VAL A 13 -14.02 -20.11 -32.08
N ALA A 14 -13.24 -19.23 -32.70
CA ALA A 14 -13.71 -18.34 -33.74
C ALA A 14 -14.29 -19.11 -34.94
N ILE A 15 -13.60 -20.15 -35.42
CA ILE A 15 -14.06 -20.99 -36.53
C ILE A 15 -15.37 -21.70 -36.18
N ILE A 16 -15.46 -22.30 -34.99
CA ILE A 16 -16.67 -23.00 -34.54
C ILE A 16 -17.84 -22.03 -34.43
N SER A 17 -17.63 -20.85 -33.83
CA SER A 17 -18.67 -19.83 -33.70
C SER A 17 -19.16 -19.32 -35.05
N LEU A 18 -18.24 -19.08 -36.00
CA LEU A 18 -18.59 -18.68 -37.37
C LEU A 18 -19.39 -19.77 -38.10
N ALA A 19 -18.96 -21.04 -37.98
CA ALA A 19 -19.67 -22.16 -38.58
C ALA A 19 -21.07 -22.36 -37.97
N ALA A 20 -21.19 -22.23 -36.64
CA ALA A 20 -22.46 -22.30 -35.94
C ALA A 20 -23.41 -21.16 -36.35
N SER A 21 -22.91 -19.93 -36.43
CA SER A 21 -23.69 -18.77 -36.91
C SER A 21 -24.19 -18.99 -38.33
N ALA A 22 -23.32 -19.43 -39.24
CA ALA A 22 -23.70 -19.75 -40.62
C ALA A 22 -24.77 -20.85 -40.70
N LEU A 23 -24.62 -21.93 -39.92
CA LEU A 23 -25.59 -23.02 -39.87
C LEU A 23 -26.95 -22.54 -39.35
N LEU A 24 -26.99 -21.68 -38.33
CA LEU A 24 -28.22 -21.13 -37.77
C LEU A 24 -28.96 -20.25 -38.80
N TYR A 25 -28.25 -19.40 -39.54
CA TYR A 25 -28.87 -18.61 -40.61
C TYR A 25 -29.40 -19.47 -41.75
N LEU A 26 -28.69 -20.54 -42.14
CA LEU A 26 -29.15 -21.50 -43.14
C LEU A 26 -30.41 -22.24 -42.71
N LEU A 27 -30.46 -22.71 -41.44
CA LEU A 27 -31.65 -23.35 -40.88
C LEU A 27 -32.84 -22.38 -40.82
N HIS A 28 -32.62 -21.14 -40.39
CA HIS A 28 -33.65 -20.11 -40.40
C HIS A 28 -34.19 -19.88 -41.81
N TYR A 29 -33.31 -19.76 -42.81
CA TYR A 29 -33.73 -19.62 -44.20
C TYR A 29 -34.52 -20.84 -44.70
N TYR A 30 -34.10 -22.07 -44.39
CA TYR A 30 -34.80 -23.27 -44.84
C TYR A 30 -36.22 -23.41 -44.25
N ILE A 31 -36.41 -22.97 -43.00
CA ILE A 31 -37.72 -23.03 -42.31
C ILE A 31 -38.67 -21.91 -42.78
N PHE A 32 -38.18 -20.67 -42.85
CA PHE A 32 -39.04 -19.50 -43.10
C PHE A 32 -39.05 -19.04 -44.57
N GLN A 33 -38.09 -19.49 -45.39
CA GLN A 33 -37.88 -19.11 -46.79
C GLN A 33 -37.85 -17.58 -47.06
N ASP A 34 -37.59 -16.78 -46.03
CA ASP A 34 -37.60 -15.33 -46.10
C ASP A 34 -36.20 -14.77 -45.85
N SER A 35 -35.49 -14.45 -46.94
CA SER A 35 -34.18 -13.81 -46.86
C SER A 35 -34.28 -12.34 -46.44
N HIS A 36 -35.38 -11.66 -46.75
CA HIS A 36 -35.52 -10.22 -46.47
C HIS A 36 -35.55 -9.96 -44.97
N HIS A 37 -36.29 -10.77 -44.22
CA HIS A 37 -36.32 -10.70 -42.77
C HIS A 37 -34.93 -10.93 -42.16
N ILE A 38 -34.17 -11.92 -42.67
CA ILE A 38 -32.78 -12.16 -42.22
C ILE A 38 -31.90 -10.92 -42.47
N PHE A 39 -32.00 -10.30 -43.64
CA PHE A 39 -31.18 -9.13 -43.98
C PHE A 39 -31.48 -7.89 -43.12
N ILE A 40 -32.75 -7.64 -42.78
CA ILE A 40 -33.11 -6.49 -41.92
C ILE A 40 -32.51 -6.67 -40.52
N TYR A 41 -32.66 -7.85 -39.91
CA TYR A 41 -32.09 -8.12 -38.59
C TYR A 41 -30.56 -8.10 -38.61
N MET A 42 -29.93 -8.68 -39.64
CA MET A 42 -28.47 -8.65 -39.80
C MET A 42 -27.94 -7.21 -39.90
N LEU A 43 -28.63 -6.32 -40.62
CA LEU A 43 -28.23 -4.91 -40.71
C LEU A 43 -28.39 -4.20 -39.36
N GLY A 44 -29.45 -4.51 -38.61
CA GLY A 44 -29.65 -4.01 -37.24
C GLY A 44 -28.54 -4.45 -36.30
N ASP A 45 -28.18 -5.73 -36.32
CA ASP A 45 -27.08 -6.29 -35.53
C ASP A 45 -25.75 -5.61 -35.90
N LEU A 46 -25.45 -5.49 -37.20
CA LEU A 46 -24.25 -4.84 -37.72
C LEU A 46 -24.16 -3.36 -37.27
N ALA A 47 -25.29 -2.65 -37.27
CA ALA A 47 -25.36 -1.27 -36.80
C ALA A 47 -25.16 -1.14 -35.28
N PHE A 48 -25.44 -2.19 -34.51
CA PHE A 48 -25.25 -2.24 -33.07
C PHE A 48 -23.82 -2.62 -32.64
N ILE A 49 -23.05 -3.33 -33.50
CA ILE A 49 -21.66 -3.75 -33.22
C ILE A 49 -20.79 -2.62 -32.65
N PRO A 50 -20.77 -1.38 -33.17
CA PRO A 50 -19.95 -0.31 -32.61
C PRO A 50 -20.25 -0.02 -31.13
N LEU A 51 -21.52 -0.07 -30.73
CA LEU A 51 -21.94 0.15 -29.35
C LEU A 51 -21.59 -1.05 -28.47
N GLU A 52 -21.80 -2.27 -28.97
CA GLU A 52 -21.42 -3.50 -28.28
C GLU A 52 -19.91 -3.56 -28.00
N VAL A 53 -19.09 -3.33 -29.03
CA VAL A 53 -17.63 -3.33 -28.90
C VAL A 53 -17.19 -2.25 -27.92
N PHE A 54 -17.74 -1.04 -28.00
CA PHE A 54 -17.43 0.02 -27.04
C PHE A 54 -17.74 -0.40 -25.60
N LEU A 55 -18.94 -0.95 -25.35
CA LEU A 55 -19.36 -1.38 -24.02
C LEU A 55 -18.45 -2.49 -23.48
N VAL A 56 -18.17 -3.51 -24.31
CA VAL A 56 -17.30 -4.63 -23.94
C VAL A 56 -15.88 -4.14 -23.64
N VAL A 57 -15.31 -3.29 -24.48
CA VAL A 57 -13.96 -2.73 -24.28
C VAL A 57 -13.88 -1.93 -22.98
N VAL A 58 -14.82 -1.00 -22.74
CA VAL A 58 -14.82 -0.17 -21.52
C VAL A 58 -14.97 -1.03 -20.26
N VAL A 59 -15.85 -2.02 -20.28
CA VAL A 59 -16.04 -2.94 -19.13
C VAL A 59 -14.77 -3.77 -18.88
N ILE A 60 -14.19 -4.36 -19.94
CA ILE A 60 -12.96 -5.16 -19.83
C ILE A 60 -11.80 -4.30 -19.34
N GLU A 61 -11.60 -3.12 -19.91
CA GLU A 61 -10.55 -2.18 -19.51
C GLU A 61 -10.68 -1.83 -18.03
N ARG A 62 -11.89 -1.49 -17.56
CA ARG A 62 -12.12 -1.16 -16.15
C ARG A 62 -11.78 -2.32 -15.20
N ILE A 63 -12.13 -3.56 -15.59
CA ILE A 63 -11.82 -4.76 -14.82
C ILE A 63 -10.30 -4.99 -14.79
N LEU A 64 -9.62 -4.87 -15.93
CA LEU A 64 -8.17 -5.05 -16.04
C LEU A 64 -7.42 -4.01 -15.20
N THR A 65 -7.75 -2.73 -15.37
CA THR A 65 -7.15 -1.62 -14.60
C THR A 65 -7.38 -1.78 -13.10
N SER A 66 -8.56 -2.25 -12.68
CA SER A 66 -8.84 -2.53 -11.27
C SER A 66 -7.95 -3.64 -10.72
N ARG A 67 -7.78 -4.74 -11.47
CA ARG A 67 -6.90 -5.85 -11.06
C ARG A 67 -5.44 -5.43 -10.98
N GLU A 68 -4.97 -4.65 -11.95
CA GLU A 68 -3.61 -4.11 -11.96
C GLU A 68 -3.36 -3.20 -10.74
N LYS A 69 -4.29 -2.28 -10.46
CA LYS A 69 -4.21 -1.41 -9.27
C LYS A 69 -4.16 -2.22 -7.97
N HIS A 70 -4.95 -3.28 -7.85
CA HIS A 70 -4.90 -4.17 -6.68
C HIS A 70 -3.55 -4.89 -6.56
N ALA A 71 -2.99 -5.40 -7.66
CA ALA A 71 -1.70 -6.06 -7.66
C ALA A 71 -0.55 -5.11 -7.27
N ILE A 72 -0.57 -3.87 -7.79
CA ILE A 72 0.39 -2.82 -7.41
C ILE A 72 0.26 -2.51 -5.92
N SER A 73 -0.96 -2.31 -5.41
CA SER A 73 -1.20 -2.04 -3.99
C SER A 73 -0.68 -3.16 -3.07
N GLN A 74 -0.87 -4.43 -3.44
CA GLN A 74 -0.31 -5.55 -2.67
C GLN A 74 1.22 -5.55 -2.67
N LYS A 75 1.85 -5.28 -3.82
CA LYS A 75 3.31 -5.15 -3.91
C LYS A 75 3.84 -4.00 -3.05
N MET A 76 3.17 -2.85 -3.08
CA MET A 76 3.55 -1.71 -2.25
C MET A 76 3.46 -2.02 -0.76
N ASN A 77 2.46 -2.78 -0.32
CA ASN A 77 2.38 -3.18 1.09
C ASN A 77 3.51 -4.13 1.52
N MET A 78 4.06 -4.95 0.60
CA MET A 78 5.29 -5.73 0.89
C MET A 78 6.50 -4.81 1.09
N VAL A 79 6.61 -3.75 0.29
CA VAL A 79 7.67 -2.72 0.42
C VAL A 79 7.54 -1.98 1.75
N VAL A 80 6.35 -1.52 2.11
CA VAL A 80 6.05 -0.91 3.41
C VAL A 80 6.40 -1.86 4.56
N GLY A 81 6.08 -3.15 4.42
CA GLY A 81 6.46 -4.16 5.39
C GLY A 81 7.96 -4.31 5.59
N SER A 82 8.75 -4.29 4.51
CA SER A 82 10.20 -4.30 4.60
C SER A 82 10.74 -3.08 5.36
N PHE A 83 10.16 -1.89 5.11
CA PHE A 83 10.52 -0.67 5.84
C PHE A 83 10.26 -0.80 7.34
N TYR A 84 9.08 -1.29 7.76
CA TYR A 84 8.79 -1.45 9.19
C TYR A 84 9.64 -2.52 9.87
N SER A 85 9.96 -3.59 9.15
CA SER A 85 10.84 -4.65 9.67
C SER A 85 12.27 -4.16 9.90
N GLU A 86 12.79 -3.33 9.00
CA GLU A 86 14.21 -2.90 9.01
C GLU A 86 14.47 -1.61 9.79
N LEU A 87 13.50 -0.69 9.81
CA LEU A 87 13.69 0.66 10.35
C LEU A 87 12.47 1.18 11.13
N GLY A 88 11.27 1.07 10.56
CA GLY A 88 10.08 1.75 11.10
C GLY A 88 9.73 1.35 12.53
N ASN A 89 9.76 0.05 12.87
CA ASN A 89 9.49 -0.41 14.24
C ASN A 89 10.56 0.08 15.24
N ALA A 90 11.82 0.16 14.81
CA ALA A 90 12.90 0.67 15.65
C ALA A 90 12.72 2.17 15.92
N LEU A 91 12.37 2.97 14.91
CA LEU A 91 12.07 4.39 15.07
C LEU A 91 10.88 4.62 16.02
N LEU A 92 9.79 3.86 15.83
CA LEU A 92 8.62 3.92 16.70
C LEU A 92 9.01 3.70 18.17
N GLY A 93 9.70 2.60 18.48
CA GLY A 93 10.06 2.28 19.87
C GLY A 93 11.11 3.21 20.49
N LYS A 94 12.10 3.65 19.70
CA LYS A 94 13.21 4.47 20.21
C LYS A 94 12.81 5.92 20.48
N ILE A 95 11.92 6.48 19.67
CA ILE A 95 11.53 7.88 19.78
C ILE A 95 10.41 8.07 20.82
N LEU A 96 9.55 7.05 21.02
CA LEU A 96 8.39 7.10 21.92
C LEU A 96 8.68 7.77 23.27
N GLY A 97 9.73 7.32 23.99
CA GLY A 97 10.07 7.85 25.32
C GLY A 97 10.55 9.30 25.36
N SER A 98 10.74 9.93 24.20
CA SER A 98 11.10 11.35 24.10
C SER A 98 9.89 12.27 24.12
N PHE A 99 8.67 11.77 23.91
CA PHE A 99 7.45 12.57 23.93
C PHE A 99 6.99 12.93 25.35
N ASP A 100 6.10 13.92 25.42
CA ASP A 100 5.51 14.46 26.65
C ASP A 100 4.56 13.48 27.37
N ASP A 101 3.82 12.67 26.62
CA ASP A 101 2.89 11.66 27.14
C ASP A 101 3.00 10.34 26.33
N PRO A 102 4.08 9.56 26.53
CA PRO A 102 4.28 8.30 25.85
C PRO A 102 3.20 7.26 26.18
N GLU A 103 2.63 7.29 27.40
CA GLU A 103 1.58 6.38 27.82
C GLU A 103 0.29 6.58 27.01
N GLN A 104 -0.08 7.83 26.69
CA GLN A 104 -1.22 8.10 25.81
C GLN A 104 -0.97 7.57 24.38
N ILE A 105 0.24 7.74 23.85
CA ILE A 105 0.61 7.21 22.53
C ILE A 105 0.51 5.68 22.54
N ASP A 106 1.07 5.02 23.56
CA ASP A 106 0.98 3.56 23.73
C ASP A 106 -0.47 3.08 23.81
N SER A 107 -1.33 3.77 24.54
CA SER A 107 -2.75 3.41 24.68
C SER A 107 -3.50 3.45 23.35
N HIS A 108 -3.26 4.49 22.53
CA HIS A 108 -3.94 4.66 21.24
C HIS A 108 -3.33 3.83 20.11
N MET A 109 -2.06 3.44 20.22
CA MET A 109 -1.32 2.71 19.17
C MET A 109 -1.06 1.24 19.54
N GLY A 110 -1.34 0.83 20.78
CA GLY A 110 -1.18 -0.52 21.31
C GLY A 110 -2.17 -1.52 20.71
N VAL A 111 -1.90 -1.95 19.48
CA VAL A 111 -2.73 -2.91 18.76
C VAL A 111 -2.77 -4.25 19.49
N ASN A 112 -3.97 -4.78 19.69
CA ASN A 112 -4.16 -6.09 20.28
C ASN A 112 -5.11 -6.96 19.44
N LYS A 113 -5.25 -8.24 19.83
CA LYS A 113 -6.06 -9.22 19.11
C LYS A 113 -7.54 -8.83 18.95
N ASN A 114 -8.07 -8.00 19.84
CA ASN A 114 -9.48 -7.60 19.85
C ASN A 114 -9.77 -6.41 18.93
N TRP A 115 -8.74 -5.75 18.37
CA TRP A 115 -8.95 -4.61 17.48
C TRP A 115 -9.71 -5.01 16.22
N SER A 116 -10.75 -4.24 15.92
CA SER A 116 -11.60 -4.34 14.75
C SER A 116 -11.64 -2.99 14.01
N SER A 117 -12.50 -2.84 13.01
CA SER A 117 -12.55 -1.64 12.16
C SER A 117 -12.73 -0.32 12.94
N PRO A 118 -13.55 -0.23 13.99
CA PRO A 118 -13.67 0.98 14.83
C PRO A 118 -12.37 1.36 15.53
N GLU A 119 -11.64 0.41 16.13
CA GLU A 119 -10.38 0.69 16.84
C GLU A 119 -9.31 1.18 15.87
N PHE A 120 -9.17 0.54 14.71
CA PHE A 120 -8.26 1.02 13.66
C PHE A 120 -8.62 2.42 13.17
N LYS A 121 -9.92 2.73 13.03
CA LYS A 121 -10.37 4.06 12.64
C LYS A 121 -10.01 5.10 13.70
N GLN A 122 -10.16 4.78 14.98
CA GLN A 122 -9.77 5.66 16.08
C GLN A 122 -8.26 5.92 16.06
N ALA A 123 -7.43 4.89 15.88
CA ALA A 123 -5.98 5.04 15.77
C ALA A 123 -5.55 5.86 14.54
N LEU A 124 -6.22 5.70 13.39
CA LEU A 124 -5.99 6.54 12.21
C LEU A 124 -6.32 8.02 12.49
N VAL A 125 -7.45 8.30 13.13
CA VAL A 125 -7.84 9.68 13.51
C VAL A 125 -6.88 10.27 14.53
N TYR A 126 -6.43 9.48 15.49
CA TYR A 126 -5.44 9.90 16.48
C TYR A 126 -4.10 10.24 15.81
N SER A 127 -3.57 9.35 14.97
CA SER A 127 -2.32 9.58 14.24
C SER A 127 -2.38 10.76 13.25
N SER A 128 -3.53 11.04 12.64
CA SER A 128 -3.68 12.20 11.74
C SER A 128 -3.74 13.54 12.47
N HIS A 129 -4.12 13.54 13.75
CA HIS A 129 -4.16 14.73 14.61
C HIS A 129 -3.09 14.64 15.72
N PHE A 130 -1.95 14.03 15.41
CA PHE A 130 -0.89 13.78 16.37
C PHE A 130 -0.27 15.10 16.87
N ASN A 131 -0.58 15.45 18.12
CA ASN A 131 -0.23 16.76 18.70
C ASN A 131 0.85 16.70 19.79
N HIS A 132 1.39 15.53 20.08
CA HIS A 132 2.47 15.36 21.06
C HIS A 132 3.76 16.06 20.63
N THR A 133 4.52 16.55 21.59
CA THR A 133 5.77 17.28 21.32
C THR A 133 6.95 16.52 21.93
N PRO A 134 7.97 16.17 21.14
CA PRO A 134 9.15 15.51 21.68
C PRO A 134 9.99 16.53 22.46
N ASN A 135 10.46 16.13 23.63
CA ASN A 135 11.40 16.92 24.43
C ASN A 135 12.78 16.86 23.77
N PRO A 136 13.35 17.99 23.30
CA PRO A 136 14.63 17.99 22.62
C PRO A 136 15.79 17.49 23.49
N GLY A 137 15.70 17.62 24.81
CA GLY A 137 16.71 17.13 25.75
C GLY A 137 16.62 15.63 26.04
N LYS A 138 15.51 14.96 25.70
CA LYS A 138 15.37 13.50 25.80
C LYS A 138 15.68 12.78 24.49
N LEU A 139 15.72 13.50 23.37
CA LEU A 139 16.03 12.93 22.07
C LEU A 139 17.51 12.53 21.99
N ASP A 140 17.76 11.23 21.82
CA ASP A 140 19.08 10.73 21.47
C ASP A 140 19.33 10.92 19.96
N LEU A 141 19.70 12.16 19.60
CA LEU A 141 19.97 12.56 18.22
C LEU A 141 21.14 11.78 17.61
N GLN A 142 22.13 11.38 18.43
CA GLN A 142 23.28 10.61 17.96
C GLN A 142 22.87 9.18 17.60
N HIS A 143 22.04 8.53 18.42
CA HIS A 143 21.48 7.23 18.08
C HIS A 143 20.60 7.30 16.82
N LEU A 144 19.76 8.33 16.72
CA LEU A 144 18.92 8.53 15.54
C LEU A 144 19.74 8.74 14.27
N LYS A 145 20.81 9.55 14.33
CA LYS A 145 21.78 9.71 13.23
C LYS A 145 22.36 8.37 12.81
N ASN A 146 22.85 7.59 13.76
CA ASN A 146 23.47 6.29 13.49
C ASN A 146 22.47 5.30 12.85
N LEU A 147 21.23 5.28 13.35
CA LEU A 147 20.16 4.40 12.85
C LEU A 147 19.76 4.76 11.42
N LEU A 148 19.52 6.05 11.14
CA LEU A 148 19.16 6.53 9.81
C LEU A 148 20.30 6.38 8.82
N ALA A 149 21.54 6.68 9.23
CA ALA A 149 22.73 6.50 8.39
C ALA A 149 22.94 5.03 8.01
N ALA A 150 22.78 4.11 8.97
CA ALA A 150 22.91 2.67 8.72
C ALA A 150 21.86 2.13 7.73
N LYS A 151 20.70 2.80 7.60
CA LYS A 151 19.61 2.41 6.70
C LYS A 151 19.47 3.32 5.48
N ARG A 152 20.40 4.25 5.24
CA ARG A 152 20.36 5.21 4.12
C ARG A 152 20.24 4.51 2.76
N SER A 153 21.15 3.58 2.46
CA SER A 153 21.12 2.84 1.18
C SER A 153 19.84 2.03 1.01
N PHE A 154 19.35 1.42 2.09
CA PHE A 154 18.08 0.68 2.08
C PHE A 154 16.92 1.60 1.69
N MET A 155 16.79 2.76 2.35
CA MET A 155 15.73 3.72 2.01
C MET A 155 15.86 4.26 0.57
N LEU A 156 17.09 4.40 0.02
CA LEU A 156 17.30 4.86 -1.35
C LEU A 156 16.75 3.81 -2.33
N THR A 157 17.03 2.53 -2.08
CA THR A 157 16.45 1.42 -2.86
C THR A 157 14.93 1.38 -2.77
N LEU A 158 14.33 1.80 -1.63
CA LEU A 158 12.87 1.92 -1.55
C LEU A 158 12.35 3.04 -2.46
N LEU A 159 13.01 4.21 -2.45
CA LEU A 159 12.66 5.36 -3.29
C LEU A 159 12.80 5.08 -4.79
N GLU A 160 13.68 4.17 -5.19
CA GLU A 160 13.85 3.73 -6.58
C GLU A 160 12.65 2.89 -7.09
N ASN A 161 11.72 2.48 -6.22
CA ASN A 161 10.59 1.66 -6.64
C ASN A 161 9.62 2.47 -7.54
N PRO A 162 9.40 2.07 -8.80
CA PRO A 162 8.56 2.82 -9.74
C PRO A 162 7.07 2.82 -9.37
N ASN A 163 6.66 1.98 -8.42
CA ASN A 163 5.29 1.91 -7.93
C ASN A 163 5.04 2.84 -6.73
N LEU A 164 6.07 3.52 -6.21
CA LEU A 164 5.85 4.62 -5.28
C LEU A 164 5.02 5.68 -5.99
N LEU A 165 3.89 6.02 -5.40
CA LEU A 165 3.03 7.06 -5.92
C LEU A 165 3.57 8.41 -5.44
N GLU A 166 3.63 9.40 -6.32
CA GLU A 166 4.11 10.77 -6.01
C GLU A 166 3.31 11.48 -4.92
N LYS A 167 2.13 10.95 -4.53
CA LYS A 167 1.23 11.51 -3.50
C LYS A 167 0.68 10.42 -2.57
N ASP A 168 1.57 9.65 -1.96
CA ASP A 168 1.21 8.61 -0.97
C ASP A 168 1.97 8.83 0.34
N ASP A 169 1.30 8.58 1.46
CA ASP A 169 1.82 8.82 2.81
C ASP A 169 3.16 8.10 3.07
N PHE A 170 3.37 6.96 2.43
CA PHE A 170 4.64 6.23 2.53
C PHE A 170 5.80 6.96 1.85
N THR A 171 5.55 7.59 0.70
CA THR A 171 6.54 8.42 0.01
C THR A 171 6.93 9.61 0.89
N ASP A 172 5.94 10.28 1.50
CA ASP A 172 6.18 11.39 2.43
C ASP A 172 6.96 10.94 3.67
N LEU A 173 6.67 9.75 4.21
CA LEU A 173 7.41 9.17 5.32
C LEU A 173 8.88 8.90 4.96
N LEU A 174 9.15 8.33 3.78
CA LEU A 174 10.53 8.11 3.32
C LEU A 174 11.26 9.45 3.18
N TRP A 175 10.64 10.46 2.58
CA TRP A 175 11.23 11.80 2.46
C TRP A 175 11.52 12.44 3.81
N ALA A 176 10.58 12.41 4.75
CA ALA A 176 10.77 12.95 6.09
C ALA A 176 11.92 12.24 6.84
N SER A 177 12.01 10.92 6.70
CA SER A 177 13.09 10.11 7.30
C SER A 177 14.45 10.43 6.68
N PHE A 178 14.50 10.61 5.36
CA PHE A 178 15.70 11.01 4.63
C PHE A 178 16.17 12.39 5.03
N HIS A 179 15.27 13.38 4.95
CA HIS A 179 15.56 14.76 5.30
C HIS A 179 16.14 14.87 6.71
N LEU A 180 15.51 14.22 7.69
CA LEU A 180 16.02 14.18 9.05
C LEU A 180 17.40 13.52 9.14
N GLY A 181 17.63 12.44 8.41
CA GLY A 181 18.94 11.79 8.35
C GLY A 181 20.01 12.70 7.76
N GLU A 182 19.72 13.41 6.68
CA GLU A 182 20.64 14.36 6.03
C GLU A 182 20.96 15.55 6.91
N GLU A 183 19.95 16.11 7.59
CA GLU A 183 20.11 17.17 8.58
C GLU A 183 21.06 16.76 9.71
N LEU A 184 20.87 15.57 10.28
CA LEU A 184 21.72 15.05 11.34
C LEU A 184 23.14 14.75 10.84
N ASP A 185 23.28 14.28 9.60
CA ASP A 185 24.57 13.95 9.00
C ASP A 185 25.41 15.20 8.70
N ALA A 186 24.77 16.25 8.17
CA ALA A 186 25.40 17.52 7.82
C ALA A 186 25.99 18.27 9.02
N ARG A 187 25.55 17.95 10.25
CA ARG A 187 26.05 18.56 11.48
C ARG A 187 27.37 17.89 11.92
N PRO A 188 28.48 18.64 12.07
CA PRO A 188 29.76 18.08 12.51
C PRO A 188 29.69 17.49 13.93
N SER A 189 28.86 18.08 14.79
CA SER A 189 28.56 17.59 16.13
C SER A 189 27.09 17.79 16.43
N LEU A 190 26.51 16.85 17.17
CA LEU A 190 25.15 16.95 17.73
C LEU A 190 25.19 17.32 19.22
N GLU A 191 26.39 17.57 19.76
CA GLU A 191 26.58 18.04 21.12
C GLU A 191 26.43 19.56 21.20
N ASN A 192 25.84 20.07 22.27
CA ASN A 192 25.73 21.50 22.57
C ASN A 192 25.10 22.34 21.45
N LEU A 193 24.19 21.76 20.67
CA LEU A 193 23.43 22.49 19.66
C LEU A 193 22.67 23.68 20.29
N PRO A 194 22.53 24.82 19.58
CA PRO A 194 21.67 25.90 20.02
C PRO A 194 20.24 25.42 20.27
N GLU A 195 19.55 25.99 21.26
CA GLU A 195 18.18 25.59 21.59
C GLU A 195 17.20 25.73 20.42
N THR A 196 17.42 26.72 19.54
CA THR A 196 16.66 26.88 18.30
C THR A 196 16.85 25.71 17.34
N ASP A 197 18.07 25.17 17.26
CA ASP A 197 18.39 24.03 16.38
C ASP A 197 17.84 22.72 16.95
N LYS A 198 17.93 22.53 18.28
CA LYS A 198 17.29 21.40 18.96
C LYS A 198 15.77 21.41 18.77
N ALA A 199 15.14 22.58 18.88
CA ALA A 199 13.71 22.73 18.65
C ALA A 199 13.31 22.44 17.19
N HIS A 200 14.14 22.85 16.23
CA HIS A 200 13.97 22.50 14.81
C HIS A 200 13.97 20.99 14.60
N LEU A 201 15.03 20.30 15.03
CA LEU A 201 15.15 18.85 14.91
C LEU A 201 14.03 18.10 15.64
N ALA A 202 13.60 18.59 16.81
CA ALA A 202 12.46 18.02 17.51
C ALA A 202 11.15 18.11 16.70
N ASN A 203 10.92 19.22 15.99
CA ASN A 203 9.79 19.35 15.07
C ASN A 203 9.91 18.41 13.87
N ASP A 204 11.11 18.19 13.34
CA ASP A 204 11.34 17.23 12.24
C ASP A 204 11.04 15.80 12.67
N VAL A 205 11.53 15.43 13.85
CA VAL A 205 11.21 14.15 14.50
C VAL A 205 9.71 14.01 14.68
N LYS A 206 9.01 15.04 15.19
CA LYS A 206 7.55 15.04 15.33
C LYS A 206 6.83 14.79 14.01
N ARG A 207 7.22 15.51 12.94
CA ARG A 207 6.62 15.38 11.60
C ARG A 207 6.80 13.97 11.04
N MET A 208 8.03 13.45 11.08
CA MET A 208 8.33 12.09 10.64
C MET A 208 7.55 11.05 11.47
N TYR A 209 7.52 11.21 12.80
CA TYR A 209 6.85 10.26 13.69
C TYR A 209 5.34 10.21 13.45
N ALA A 210 4.68 11.35 13.20
CA ALA A 210 3.25 11.36 12.86
C ALA A 210 2.94 10.55 11.58
N LEU A 211 3.75 10.73 10.52
CA LEU A 211 3.65 9.95 9.29
C LEU A 211 3.91 8.46 9.56
N LEU A 212 4.91 8.17 10.39
CA LEU A 212 5.29 6.81 10.77
C LEU A 212 4.17 6.07 11.51
N LEU A 213 3.45 6.75 12.42
CA LEU A 213 2.30 6.19 13.11
C LEU A 213 1.13 5.92 12.16
N ASN A 214 0.80 6.89 11.31
CA ASN A 214 -0.33 6.78 10.40
C ASN A 214 -0.14 5.63 9.40
N GLN A 215 1.03 5.58 8.78
CA GLN A 215 1.37 4.54 7.82
C GLN A 215 1.46 3.16 8.47
N TRP A 216 1.84 3.09 9.75
CA TRP A 216 1.93 1.82 10.47
C TRP A 216 0.53 1.22 10.67
N ILE A 217 -0.44 2.04 11.08
CA ILE A 217 -1.83 1.58 11.22
C ILE A 217 -2.41 1.12 9.88
N LYS A 218 -2.17 1.87 8.80
CA LYS A 218 -2.59 1.46 7.44
C LYS A 218 -1.97 0.10 7.05
N TYR A 219 -0.69 -0.08 7.33
CA TYR A 219 0.02 -1.33 7.10
C TYR A 219 -0.58 -2.49 7.92
N LEU A 220 -0.92 -2.27 9.19
CA LEU A 220 -1.55 -3.29 10.05
C LEU A 220 -2.93 -3.71 9.57
N ILE A 221 -3.75 -2.76 9.10
CA ILE A 221 -5.06 -3.06 8.48
C ILE A 221 -4.87 -3.99 7.28
N HIS A 222 -3.86 -3.70 6.44
CA HIS A 222 -3.53 -4.54 5.30
C HIS A 222 -3.06 -5.94 5.72
N LEU A 223 -2.13 -6.03 6.68
CA LEU A 223 -1.65 -7.32 7.20
C LEU A 223 -2.78 -8.16 7.77
N LYS A 224 -3.69 -7.57 8.57
CA LYS A 224 -4.81 -8.30 9.16
C LYS A 224 -5.70 -8.95 8.11
N SER A 225 -5.91 -8.28 6.97
CA SER A 225 -6.75 -8.78 5.89
C SER A 225 -6.03 -9.77 4.95
N GLN A 226 -4.78 -9.47 4.57
CA GLN A 226 -4.10 -10.16 3.46
C GLN A 226 -2.99 -11.11 3.93
N TYR A 227 -2.38 -10.85 5.10
CA TYR A 227 -1.26 -11.63 5.63
C TYR A 227 -1.41 -11.92 7.14
N PRO A 228 -2.42 -12.71 7.56
CA PRO A 228 -2.73 -12.93 8.98
C PRO A 228 -1.56 -13.48 9.82
N HIS A 229 -0.65 -14.24 9.20
CA HIS A 229 0.54 -14.77 9.86
C HIS A 229 1.54 -13.66 10.24
N LEU A 230 1.74 -12.66 9.37
CA LEU A 230 2.56 -11.48 9.68
C LEU A 230 1.88 -10.61 10.74
N TYR A 231 0.56 -10.43 10.62
CA TYR A 231 -0.20 -9.69 11.63
C TYR A 231 -0.05 -10.32 13.03
N SER A 232 -0.12 -11.65 13.11
CA SER A 232 0.09 -12.41 14.34
C SER A 232 1.47 -12.17 14.96
N LEU A 233 2.52 -12.09 14.14
CA LEU A 233 3.86 -11.75 14.63
C LEU A 233 3.91 -10.33 15.20
N VAL A 234 3.38 -9.35 14.48
CA VAL A 234 3.38 -7.96 14.93
C VAL A 234 2.62 -7.78 16.25
N LEU A 235 1.50 -8.50 16.43
CA LEU A 235 0.76 -8.53 17.70
C LEU A 235 1.58 -9.00 18.91
N ARG A 236 2.77 -9.58 18.71
CA ARG A 236 3.64 -10.02 19.80
C ARG A 236 4.95 -9.24 19.90
N THR A 237 5.30 -8.46 18.87
CA THR A 237 6.63 -7.84 18.75
C THR A 237 6.58 -6.34 18.48
N HIS A 238 5.39 -5.73 18.42
CA HIS A 238 5.29 -4.31 18.11
C HIS A 238 5.91 -3.43 19.21
N PRO A 239 6.44 -2.24 18.85
CA PRO A 239 7.19 -1.38 19.77
C PRO A 239 6.37 -0.84 20.95
N PHE A 240 5.05 -0.69 20.80
CA PHE A 240 4.15 -0.24 21.88
C PHE A 240 3.77 -1.35 22.89
N GLN A 241 4.42 -2.52 22.85
CA GLN A 241 4.22 -3.55 23.88
C GLN A 241 5.21 -3.37 25.02
N ALA A 242 4.71 -3.54 26.25
CA ALA A 242 5.56 -3.55 27.43
C ALA A 242 6.64 -4.65 27.38
N ASN A 243 6.30 -5.84 26.87
CA ASN A 243 7.21 -6.99 26.80
C ASN A 243 7.11 -7.71 25.43
N PRO A 244 7.73 -7.18 24.37
CA PRO A 244 7.71 -7.80 23.05
C PRO A 244 8.39 -9.17 23.08
N ASN A 245 7.73 -10.22 22.56
CA ASN A 245 8.29 -11.56 22.48
C ASN A 245 7.75 -12.33 21.26
N ALA A 246 8.64 -12.74 20.36
CA ALA A 246 8.25 -13.48 19.16
C ALA A 246 7.74 -14.91 19.43
N ILE A 247 8.12 -15.50 20.57
CA ILE A 247 7.83 -16.90 20.93
C ILE A 247 6.35 -17.08 21.24
N ILE A 248 5.74 -18.09 20.61
CA ILE A 248 4.38 -18.55 20.93
C ILE A 248 4.48 -19.43 22.18
N LYS A 249 3.87 -18.98 23.28
CA LYS A 249 3.65 -19.82 24.46
C LYS A 249 2.25 -20.43 24.35
N GLU A 250 2.15 -21.73 24.63
CA GLU A 250 0.89 -22.49 24.67
C GLU A 250 -0.11 -21.88 25.66
#